data_AF-A0A2M8EEK0-F1
#
_entry.id   AF-A0A2M8EEK0-F1
#
_cell.length_a   1.000
_cell.length_b   1.000
_cell.length_c   1.000
_cell.angle_alpha   90.00
_cell.angle_beta   90.00
_cell.angle_gamma   90.00
#
_symmetry.space_group_name_H-M   'P 1'
#
loop_
_entity.id
_entity.type
_entity.pdbx_description
1 polymer ?
#
loop_
_entity_poly.entity_id
_entity_poly.type
_entity_poly.pdbx_seq_one_letter_code
_entity_poly.pdbx_strand_id
1 'polypeptide(L)'
;DPEPWFGHRLKMFSLAVSDAAAVAEIDALALLSPSGADLLVNGDFSQGTARWLGVAQSYFDPWHLDNLALEVLVERGLVGLLALVALFGYAFWQLLWGSARGQPLAPYLAAALFAVLLVGLVSSVMDVPRVVFLFYLMMLWSLPSMNFRKGSMLDCDACVKNK
;
A
#
# COMPACT_ATOMS: atom_id res chain seq x y z
N ASP A 1 34.47 19.99 -4.89
CA ASP A 1 34.22 18.81 -4.05
C ASP A 1 33.19 17.90 -4.72
N PRO A 2 33.47 16.59 -4.89
CA PRO A 2 32.46 15.68 -5.42
C PRO A 2 31.37 15.47 -4.37
N GLU A 3 30.14 15.85 -4.72
CA GLU A 3 28.94 15.57 -3.91
C GLU A 3 28.85 14.06 -3.62
N PRO A 4 28.62 13.65 -2.36
CA PRO A 4 28.50 12.24 -2.02
C PRO A 4 27.27 11.64 -2.72
N TRP A 5 27.43 10.43 -3.26
CA TRP A 5 26.43 9.71 -4.07
C TRP A 5 25.06 9.47 -3.39
N PHE A 6 24.97 9.62 -2.07
CA PHE A 6 23.72 9.56 -1.31
C PHE A 6 22.96 10.90 -1.22
N GLY A 7 23.51 11.98 -1.80
CA GLY A 7 23.07 13.36 -1.59
C GLY A 7 22.19 13.96 -2.69
N HIS A 8 21.82 13.21 -3.73
CA HIS A 8 20.98 13.75 -4.81
C HIS A 8 19.61 14.16 -4.27
N ARG A 9 19.47 15.43 -3.90
CA ARG A 9 18.18 16.02 -3.59
C ARG A 9 17.42 16.14 -4.89
N LEU A 10 16.32 15.39 -5.00
CA LEU A 10 15.37 15.57 -6.09
C LEU A 10 14.89 17.02 -6.03
N LYS A 11 15.15 17.80 -7.08
CA LYS A 11 14.63 19.16 -7.23
C LYS A 11 13.45 19.08 -8.18
N MET A 12 12.33 19.67 -7.79
CA MET A 12 11.12 19.74 -8.59
C MET A 12 10.68 21.19 -8.70
N PHE A 13 10.48 21.66 -9.93
CA PHE A 13 9.75 22.89 -10.18
C PHE A 13 8.25 22.59 -10.11
N SER A 14 7.49 23.45 -9.44
CA SER A 14 6.04 23.32 -9.30
C SER A 14 5.38 24.66 -9.57
N LEU A 15 4.25 24.63 -10.26
CA LEU A 15 3.39 25.77 -10.53
C LEU A 15 1.95 25.37 -10.20
N ALA A 16 1.19 26.29 -9.61
CA ALA A 16 -0.21 26.08 -9.29
C ALA A 16 -1.00 27.36 -9.60
N VAL A 17 -2.23 27.19 -10.09
CA VAL A 17 -3.19 28.26 -10.30
C VAL A 17 -4.08 28.30 -9.05
N SER A 18 -4.04 29.41 -8.30
CA SER A 18 -4.72 29.51 -7.00
C SER A 18 -6.21 29.83 -7.10
N ASP A 19 -6.67 30.40 -8.21
CA ASP A 19 -8.08 30.72 -8.43
C ASP A 19 -8.77 29.59 -9.20
N ALA A 20 -9.67 28.87 -8.54
CA ALA A 20 -10.41 27.76 -9.11
C ALA A 20 -11.42 28.16 -10.20
N ALA A 21 -11.77 29.45 -10.29
CA ALA A 21 -12.69 29.96 -11.31
C ALA A 21 -11.95 30.55 -12.54
N ALA A 22 -10.61 30.62 -12.49
CA ALA A 22 -9.80 31.19 -13.56
C ALA A 22 -9.29 30.12 -14.52
N VAL A 23 -9.25 30.44 -15.81
CA VAL A 23 -8.52 29.67 -16.83
C VAL A 23 -7.16 30.33 -17.01
N ALA A 24 -6.09 29.56 -16.85
CA ALA A 24 -4.73 29.99 -17.15
C ALA A 24 -4.15 29.14 -18.28
N GLU A 25 -3.69 29.82 -19.33
CA GLU A 25 -2.88 29.21 -20.38
C GLU A 25 -1.41 29.44 -20.05
N ILE A 26 -0.62 28.38 -20.07
CA ILE A 26 0.78 28.40 -19.67
C ILE A 26 1.60 27.76 -20.80
N ASP A 27 2.57 28.52 -21.31
CA ASP A 27 3.49 28.07 -22.35
C ASP A 27 4.86 28.75 -22.16
N ALA A 28 5.89 28.19 -22.81
CA ALA A 28 7.26 28.72 -22.87
C ALA A 28 7.88 29.00 -21.49
N LEU A 29 7.74 28.07 -20.56
CA LEU A 29 8.38 28.15 -19.25
C LEU A 29 9.88 27.90 -19.35
N ALA A 30 10.69 28.73 -18.69
CA ALA A 30 12.13 28.53 -18.57
C ALA A 30 12.58 28.69 -17.11
N LEU A 31 13.49 27.81 -16.66
CA LEU A 31 14.13 27.92 -15.36
C LEU A 31 15.63 28.08 -15.57
N LEU A 32 16.11 29.31 -15.52
CA LEU A 32 17.51 29.60 -15.83
C LEU A 32 18.42 29.34 -14.62
N SER A 33 19.52 28.62 -14.87
CA SER A 33 20.63 28.51 -13.93
C SER A 33 21.39 29.84 -13.82
N PRO A 34 22.27 30.03 -12.81
CA PRO A 34 23.15 31.20 -12.76
C PRO A 34 24.04 31.38 -13.99
N SER A 35 24.29 30.32 -14.76
CA SER A 35 25.05 30.38 -16.02
C SER A 35 24.18 30.69 -17.24
N GLY A 36 22.88 30.93 -17.06
CA GLY A 36 21.91 31.20 -18.14
C GLY A 36 21.39 29.96 -18.88
N ALA A 37 21.72 28.75 -18.41
CA ALA A 37 21.22 27.51 -19.02
C ALA A 37 19.80 27.21 -18.53
N ASP A 38 18.88 26.87 -19.44
CA ASP A 38 17.55 26.40 -19.05
C ASP A 38 17.61 25.00 -18.44
N LEU A 39 17.00 24.85 -17.27
CA LEU A 39 16.91 23.63 -16.51
C LEU A 39 15.59 22.88 -16.79
N LEU A 40 14.61 23.51 -17.43
CA LEU A 40 13.38 22.86 -17.89
C LEU A 40 13.62 22.25 -19.28
N VAL A 41 13.34 20.96 -19.41
CA VAL A 41 13.62 20.23 -20.67
C VAL A 41 12.37 20.16 -21.57
N ASN A 42 11.17 20.46 -21.08
CA ASN A 42 9.92 20.49 -21.88
C ASN A 42 9.07 21.71 -21.50
N GLY A 43 9.69 22.88 -21.40
CA GLY A 43 9.03 24.12 -20.97
C GLY A 43 8.00 24.69 -21.96
N ASP A 44 8.12 24.31 -23.23
CA ASP A 44 7.26 24.71 -24.35
C ASP A 44 6.13 23.72 -24.63
N PHE A 45 6.02 22.65 -23.83
CA PHE A 45 5.01 21.60 -23.98
C PHE A 45 4.95 20.95 -25.39
N SER A 46 6.01 21.07 -26.20
CA SER A 46 6.08 20.50 -27.55
C SER A 46 6.04 18.96 -27.53
N GLN A 47 6.47 18.36 -26.40
CA GLN A 47 6.35 16.93 -26.12
C GLN A 47 5.11 16.59 -25.28
N GLY A 48 4.07 17.44 -25.33
CA GLY A 48 2.87 17.33 -24.50
C GLY A 48 3.22 17.46 -23.01
N THR A 49 2.65 16.59 -22.17
CA THR A 49 2.90 16.58 -20.72
C THR A 49 4.14 15.78 -20.30
N ALA A 50 5.05 15.46 -21.23
CA ALA A 50 6.28 14.75 -20.87
C ALA A 50 7.09 15.53 -19.84
N ARG A 51 7.55 14.87 -18.76
CA ARG A 51 8.23 15.48 -17.61
C ARG A 51 7.40 16.49 -16.80
N TRP A 52 6.11 16.64 -17.10
CA TRP A 52 5.15 17.36 -16.28
C TRP A 52 4.28 16.35 -15.54
N LEU A 53 4.24 16.46 -14.22
CA LEU A 53 3.41 15.63 -13.37
C LEU A 53 2.24 16.49 -12.89
N GLY A 54 1.03 16.13 -13.29
CA GLY A 54 -0.18 16.71 -12.69
C GLY A 54 -0.24 16.26 -11.23
N VAL A 55 -0.10 17.21 -10.31
CA VAL A 55 -0.25 16.97 -8.88
C VAL A 55 -1.54 17.66 -8.44
N ALA A 56 -2.48 16.88 -7.91
CA ALA A 56 -3.62 17.47 -7.22
C ALA A 56 -3.12 18.18 -5.97
N GLN A 57 -3.11 19.52 -5.98
CA GLN A 57 -2.94 20.30 -4.76
C GLN A 57 -4.31 20.43 -4.08
N SER A 58 -4.35 20.00 -2.83
CA SER A 58 -5.53 19.60 -2.08
C SER A 58 -6.53 20.74 -1.84
N TYR A 59 -7.76 20.57 -2.34
CA TYR A 59 -8.94 20.84 -1.54
C TYR A 59 -9.25 19.54 -0.79
N PHE A 60 -9.02 19.53 0.52
CA PHE A 60 -9.33 18.39 1.38
C PHE A 60 -10.83 18.49 1.67
N ASP A 61 -11.65 17.76 0.92
CA ASP A 61 -13.09 17.76 1.14
C ASP A 61 -13.38 17.20 2.55
N PRO A 62 -14.25 17.83 3.35
CA PRO A 62 -14.51 17.41 4.72
C PRO A 62 -15.22 16.03 4.86
N TRP A 63 -15.51 15.33 3.76
CA TRP A 63 -16.22 14.03 3.73
C TRP A 63 -15.37 12.86 3.22
N HIS A 64 -14.05 12.88 3.38
CA HIS A 64 -13.22 11.74 3.00
C HIS A 64 -13.67 10.43 3.68
N LEU A 65 -13.81 9.37 2.88
CA LEU A 65 -14.09 8.01 3.35
C LEU A 65 -12.79 7.36 3.83
N ASP A 66 -12.19 7.91 4.87
CA ASP A 66 -10.94 7.41 5.44
C ASP A 66 -11.17 6.17 6.33
N ASN A 67 -12.21 5.38 6.11
CA ASN A 67 -12.46 4.19 6.91
C ASN A 67 -12.63 2.99 5.99
N LEU A 68 -11.86 1.95 6.21
CA LEU A 68 -11.84 0.75 5.37
C LEU A 68 -13.24 0.14 5.18
N ALA A 69 -14.07 0.12 6.23
CA ALA A 69 -15.42 -0.43 6.13
C ALA A 69 -16.35 0.48 5.31
N LEU A 70 -16.26 1.80 5.48
CA LEU A 70 -17.05 2.76 4.70
C LEU A 70 -16.61 2.80 3.24
N GLU A 71 -15.31 2.81 2.98
CA GLU A 71 -14.75 2.77 1.62
C GLU A 71 -15.24 1.51 0.90
N VAL A 72 -15.05 0.34 1.49
CA VAL A 72 -15.46 -0.93 0.87
C VAL A 72 -16.98 -0.99 0.69
N LEU A 73 -17.76 -0.46 1.63
CA LEU A 73 -19.21 -0.40 1.52
C LEU A 73 -19.66 0.49 0.35
N VAL A 74 -19.03 1.65 0.16
CA VAL A 74 -19.41 2.60 -0.89
C VAL A 74 -18.89 2.18 -2.26
N GLU A 75 -17.63 1.74 -2.36
CA GLU A 75 -17.03 1.35 -3.63
C GLU A 75 -17.47 -0.03 -4.13
N ARG A 76 -17.63 -0.99 -3.22
CA ARG A 76 -17.87 -2.41 -3.55
C ARG A 76 -19.26 -2.90 -3.10
N GLY A 77 -20.02 -2.06 -2.40
CA GLY A 77 -21.33 -2.40 -1.89
C GLY A 77 -21.28 -3.35 -0.69
N LEU A 78 -22.48 -3.71 -0.22
CA LEU A 78 -22.65 -4.62 0.93
C LEU A 78 -21.99 -5.98 0.70
N VAL A 79 -22.00 -6.50 -0.54
CA VAL A 79 -21.40 -7.79 -0.88
C VAL A 79 -19.88 -7.76 -0.64
N GLY A 80 -19.21 -6.69 -1.06
CA GLY A 80 -17.77 -6.52 -0.82
C GLY A 80 -17.45 -6.42 0.67
N LEU A 81 -18.25 -5.68 1.43
CA LEU A 81 -18.07 -5.58 2.88
C LEU A 81 -18.26 -6.93 3.58
N LEU A 82 -19.31 -7.67 3.23
CA LEU A 82 -19.57 -9.00 3.80
C LEU A 82 -18.44 -9.98 3.46
N ALA A 83 -17.92 -9.95 2.22
CA ALA A 83 -16.78 -10.76 1.83
C ALA A 83 -15.52 -10.43 2.64
N LEU A 84 -15.25 -9.15 2.89
CA LEU A 84 -14.12 -8.71 3.71
C LEU A 84 -14.25 -9.19 5.17
N VAL A 85 -15.43 -8.99 5.77
CA VAL A 85 -15.73 -9.46 7.13
C VAL A 85 -15.60 -10.98 7.24
N ALA A 86 -16.14 -11.72 6.26
CA ALA A 86 -16.02 -13.17 6.21
C ALA A 86 -14.55 -13.60 6.09
N LEU A 87 -13.74 -12.90 5.28
CA LEU A 87 -12.32 -13.19 5.12
C LEU A 87 -11.56 -13.00 6.43
N PHE A 88 -11.76 -11.87 7.12
CA PHE A 88 -11.17 -11.63 8.45
C PHE A 88 -11.62 -12.66 9.47
N GLY A 89 -12.93 -12.93 9.55
CA GLY A 89 -13.49 -13.92 10.46
C GLY A 89 -12.88 -15.31 10.24
N TYR A 90 -12.75 -15.72 8.98
CA TYR A 90 -12.15 -17.00 8.62
C TYR A 90 -10.63 -17.05 8.92
N ALA A 91 -9.89 -15.97 8.62
CA ALA A 91 -8.48 -15.88 8.95
C ALA A 91 -8.23 -15.99 10.47
N PHE A 92 -8.96 -15.24 11.28
CA PHE A 92 -8.87 -15.34 12.74
C PHE A 92 -9.29 -16.72 13.25
N TRP A 93 -10.37 -17.28 12.70
CA TRP A 93 -10.79 -18.63 13.04
C TRP A 93 -9.66 -19.64 12.84
N GLN A 94 -8.95 -19.55 11.70
CA GLN A 94 -7.88 -20.47 11.37
C GLN A 94 -6.63 -20.29 12.23
N LEU A 95 -6.28 -19.05 12.55
CA LEU A 95 -5.13 -18.72 13.41
C LEU A 95 -5.37 -19.05 14.88
N LEU A 96 -6.61 -18.90 15.37
CA LEU A 96 -6.96 -19.08 16.78
C LEU A 96 -7.47 -20.47 17.12
N TRP A 97 -8.27 -21.10 16.27
CA TRP A 97 -8.93 -22.39 16.55
C TRP A 97 -8.71 -23.45 15.47
N GLY A 98 -8.31 -23.04 14.27
CA GLY A 98 -8.16 -23.94 13.13
C GLY A 98 -6.76 -24.52 12.94
N SER A 99 -6.52 -25.02 11.74
CA SER A 99 -5.31 -25.80 11.43
C SER A 99 -4.04 -24.96 11.37
N ALA A 100 -4.15 -23.65 11.18
CA ALA A 100 -3.01 -22.74 11.11
C ALA A 100 -2.42 -22.42 12.50
N ARG A 101 -3.17 -22.66 13.59
CA ARG A 101 -2.72 -22.43 14.98
C ARG A 101 -1.40 -23.13 15.32
N GLY A 102 -1.12 -24.28 14.71
CA GLY A 102 0.11 -25.05 14.95
C GLY A 102 1.37 -24.42 14.33
N GLN A 103 1.24 -23.38 13.53
CA GLN A 103 2.39 -22.72 12.91
C GLN A 103 3.03 -21.70 13.88
N PRO A 104 4.38 -21.64 13.97
CA PRO A 104 5.07 -20.65 14.79
C PRO A 104 4.71 -19.19 14.45
N LEU A 105 4.33 -18.94 13.20
CA LEU A 105 3.96 -17.62 12.69
C LEU A 105 2.52 -17.20 13.03
N ALA A 106 1.67 -18.12 13.50
CA ALA A 106 0.24 -17.86 13.72
C ALA A 106 -0.07 -16.66 14.65
N PRO A 107 0.56 -16.50 15.83
CA PRO A 107 0.28 -15.35 16.69
C PRO A 107 0.72 -14.01 16.07
N TYR A 108 1.81 -14.00 15.29
CA TYR A 108 2.31 -12.80 14.62
C TYR A 108 1.37 -12.37 13.48
N LEU A 109 0.87 -13.34 12.70
CA LEU A 109 -0.12 -13.08 11.66
C LEU A 109 -1.43 -12.57 12.27
N ALA A 110 -1.90 -13.15 13.38
CA ALA A 110 -3.09 -12.69 14.07
C ALA A 110 -2.94 -11.25 14.58
N ALA A 111 -1.80 -10.93 15.20
CA ALA A 111 -1.49 -9.57 15.65
C ALA A 111 -1.44 -8.56 14.50
N ALA A 112 -0.82 -8.93 13.37
CA ALA A 112 -0.75 -8.07 12.20
C ALA A 112 -2.12 -7.81 11.57
N LEU A 113 -2.94 -8.85 11.39
CA LEU A 113 -4.31 -8.70 10.87
C LEU A 113 -5.19 -7.87 11.82
N PHE A 114 -4.99 -8.02 13.13
CA PHE A 114 -5.69 -7.21 14.13
C PHE A 114 -5.26 -5.74 14.06
N ALA A 115 -3.96 -5.47 13.89
CA ALA A 115 -3.47 -4.11 13.67
C ALA A 115 -4.07 -3.48 12.40
N VAL A 116 -4.19 -4.24 11.31
CA VAL A 116 -4.86 -3.78 10.08
C VAL A 116 -6.33 -3.42 10.34
N LEU A 117 -7.07 -4.23 11.11
CA LEU A 117 -8.44 -3.88 11.49
C LEU A 117 -8.51 -2.60 12.33
N LEU A 118 -7.64 -2.45 13.32
CA LEU A 118 -7.61 -1.26 14.18
C LEU A 118 -7.31 0.01 13.38
N VAL A 119 -6.33 -0.05 12.48
CA VAL A 119 -6.02 1.08 11.58
C VAL A 119 -7.19 1.31 10.62
N GLY A 120 -7.77 0.24 10.08
CA GLY A 120 -8.94 0.25 9.19
C GLY A 120 -10.18 0.95 9.73
N LEU A 121 -10.31 1.06 11.07
CA LEU A 121 -11.40 1.79 11.72
C LEU A 121 -11.26 3.32 11.62
N VAL A 122 -10.06 3.83 11.36
CA VAL A 122 -9.75 5.27 11.39
C VAL A 122 -9.16 5.76 10.07
N SER A 123 -8.49 4.88 9.33
CA SER A 123 -7.85 5.14 8.04
C SER A 123 -8.20 4.02 7.07
N SER A 124 -8.26 4.30 5.77
CA SER A 124 -8.24 3.22 4.80
C SER A 124 -6.83 2.71 4.55
N VAL A 125 -6.72 1.39 4.59
CA VAL A 125 -5.48 0.69 4.25
C VAL A 125 -5.32 0.57 2.72
N MET A 126 -6.40 0.82 1.97
CA MET A 126 -6.49 0.61 0.52
C MET A 126 -5.79 1.69 -0.31
N ASP A 127 -5.61 2.89 0.25
CA ASP A 127 -5.02 4.05 -0.43
C ASP A 127 -3.54 3.88 -0.79
N VAL A 128 -2.85 2.95 -0.13
CA VAL A 128 -1.41 2.76 -0.28
C VAL A 128 -1.12 1.39 -0.88
N PRO A 129 -0.84 1.27 -2.20
CA PRO A 129 -0.75 -0.01 -2.91
C PRO A 129 0.21 -1.03 -2.28
N ARG A 130 1.35 -0.55 -1.74
CA ARG A 130 2.33 -1.40 -1.04
C ARG A 130 1.79 -2.01 0.25
N VAL A 131 0.96 -1.27 0.98
CA VAL A 131 0.38 -1.73 2.25
C VAL A 131 -0.72 -2.75 1.95
N VAL A 132 -1.57 -2.46 0.96
CA VAL A 132 -2.60 -3.39 0.45
C VAL A 132 -2.01 -4.72 0.02
N PHE A 133 -0.92 -4.67 -0.75
CA PHE A 133 -0.22 -5.86 -1.19
C PHE A 133 0.25 -6.73 -0.02
N LEU A 134 0.92 -6.13 0.97
CA LEU A 134 1.38 -6.84 2.17
C LEU A 134 0.21 -7.39 2.98
N PHE A 135 -0.86 -6.61 3.15
CA PHE A 135 -2.08 -7.06 3.81
C PHE A 135 -2.64 -8.32 3.16
N TYR A 136 -2.88 -8.31 1.84
CA TYR A 136 -3.42 -9.49 1.14
C TYR A 136 -2.45 -10.68 1.15
N LEU A 137 -1.13 -10.43 1.11
CA LEU A 137 -0.13 -11.48 1.25
C LEU A 137 -0.22 -12.16 2.63
N MET A 138 -0.26 -11.38 3.71
CA MET A 138 -0.39 -11.91 5.07
C MET A 138 -1.73 -12.62 5.27
N MET A 139 -2.79 -12.08 4.67
CA MET A 139 -4.10 -12.71 4.65
C MET A 139 -4.05 -14.07 3.98
N LEU A 140 -3.41 -14.19 2.80
CA LEU A 140 -3.25 -15.46 2.09
C LEU A 140 -2.48 -16.50 2.93
N TRP A 141 -1.44 -16.08 3.64
CA TRP A 141 -0.64 -16.96 4.52
C TRP A 141 -1.41 -17.44 5.75
N SER A 142 -2.41 -16.69 6.21
CA SER A 142 -3.29 -17.11 7.30
C SER A 142 -4.26 -18.22 6.91
N LEU A 143 -4.49 -18.42 5.60
CA LEU A 143 -5.44 -19.41 5.10
C LEU A 143 -4.79 -20.80 5.04
N PRO A 144 -5.49 -21.87 5.44
CA PRO A 144 -4.96 -23.24 5.45
C PRO A 144 -4.61 -23.83 4.09
N SER A 145 -4.95 -23.17 2.99
CA SER A 145 -4.94 -23.75 1.65
C SER A 145 -3.55 -23.96 1.07
N MET A 146 -2.48 -23.49 1.73
CA MET A 146 -1.16 -24.03 1.47
C MET A 146 -1.02 -25.34 2.24
N ASN A 147 -1.54 -26.42 1.63
CA ASN A 147 -1.19 -27.81 1.92
C ASN A 147 0.32 -28.02 1.70
N PHE A 148 1.16 -27.41 2.54
CA PHE A 148 2.39 -28.06 2.92
C PHE A 148 1.93 -29.29 3.68
N ARG A 149 1.80 -30.41 2.95
CA ARG A 149 1.73 -31.75 3.51
C ARG A 149 2.60 -31.71 4.76
N LYS A 150 2.00 -31.94 5.93
CA LYS A 150 2.76 -32.29 7.13
C LYS A 150 3.72 -33.39 6.68
N GLY A 151 4.96 -33.02 6.39
CA GLY A 151 6.05 -33.96 6.26
C GLY A 151 6.05 -34.65 7.59
N SER A 152 5.71 -35.93 7.57
CA SER A 152 5.74 -36.82 8.70
C SER A 152 7.17 -36.84 9.25
N MET A 153 7.50 -35.88 10.10
CA MET A 153 8.66 -35.92 10.98
C MET A 153 8.20 -36.52 12.31
N LEU A 154 7.60 -37.71 12.20
CA LEU A 154 7.27 -38.62 13.28
C LEU A 154 7.71 -40.00 12.82
N ASP A 155 9.02 -40.20 12.67
CA ASP A 155 9.63 -41.53 12.72
C ASP A 155 11.13 -41.48 13.06
N CYS A 156 11.50 -40.70 14.10
CA CYS A 156 12.86 -40.71 14.65
C CYS A 156 12.94 -41.12 16.13
N ASP A 157 11.84 -41.59 16.72
CA ASP A 157 11.85 -42.10 18.11
C ASP A 157 12.00 -43.64 18.19
N ALA A 158 11.98 -44.35 17.05
CA ALA A 158 12.16 -45.80 17.02
C ALA A 158 13.64 -46.26 16.89
N CYS A 159 14.59 -45.35 16.61
CA CYS A 159 15.98 -45.75 16.29
C CYS A 159 16.94 -45.80 17.50
N VAL A 160 16.52 -45.38 18.70
CA VAL A 160 17.43 -45.24 19.87
C VAL A 160 17.32 -46.39 20.89
N LYS A 161 16.41 -47.36 20.70
CA LYS A 161 16.22 -48.46 21.66
C LYS A 161 16.87 -49.80 21.30
N ASN A 162 17.84 -49.83 20.39
CA ASN A 162 18.58 -51.06 20.13
C ASN A 162 20.06 -50.80 19.80
N LYS A 163 20.83 -50.44 20.83
CA LYS A 163 22.27 -50.70 20.93
C LYS A 163 22.66 -50.88 22.38
#